data_AF-A0A968TA61-F1
#
_entry.id   AF-A0A968TA61-F1
#
_cell.length_a   1.000
_cell.length_b   1.000
_cell.length_c   1.000
_cell.angle_alpha   90.00
_cell.angle_beta   90.00
_cell.angle_gamma   90.00
#
_symmetry.space_group_name_H-M   'P 1'
#
loop_
_entity.id
_entity.type
_entity.pdbx_description
1 polymer ?
#
loop_
_entity_poly.entity_id
_entity_poly.type
_entity_poly.pdbx_seq_one_letter_code
_entity_poly.pdbx_strand_id
1 'polypeptide(L)'
;MIYKRGYDDNGNINYRIGQCFLNIPGEKSKAIPYLEQAVQLANAKYQEGVFKEKNAPFDAYYYLGNAYRINNQFEKAKASYEQFKTFFKTTDKERLSLADKEIEACNFALIEMSNPIDVKINQIGRPLSTNSSDINPVVSGDLKSMVFISRQKFYDALFYSRKVNGNWSTPINITPEVQSDGDQYPTFMSYDGKELYLRKEDNLKQISL
;
A
#
# COMPACT_ATOMS: atom_id res chain seq x y z
N MET A 1 -13.02 29.21 9.32
CA MET A 1 -11.91 28.36 9.79
C MET A 1 -10.96 29.24 10.61
N ILE A 2 -10.57 28.83 11.82
CA ILE A 2 -9.77 29.65 12.78
C ILE A 2 -8.45 30.12 12.15
N TYR A 3 -7.87 29.32 11.26
CA TYR A 3 -6.66 29.64 10.50
C TYR A 3 -6.72 31.01 9.77
N LYS A 4 -7.84 31.31 9.10
CA LYS A 4 -8.03 32.59 8.37
C LYS A 4 -8.34 33.79 9.28
N ARG A 5 -8.31 33.61 10.61
CA ARG A 5 -8.52 34.68 11.60
C ARG A 5 -7.20 35.19 12.20
N GLY A 6 -6.08 35.04 11.48
CA GLY A 6 -4.76 35.56 11.86
C GLY A 6 -3.88 34.57 12.64
N TYR A 7 -3.94 33.28 12.31
CA TYR A 7 -3.07 32.23 12.87
C TYR A 7 -2.27 31.50 11.78
N ASP A 8 -2.25 32.06 10.57
CA ASP A 8 -1.47 31.60 9.44
C ASP A 8 0.04 31.78 9.63
N ASP A 9 0.44 32.66 10.55
CA ASP A 9 1.82 32.88 11.00
C ASP A 9 2.27 31.93 12.12
N ASN A 10 1.41 31.01 12.58
CA ASN A 10 1.75 30.09 13.66
C ASN A 10 2.24 28.74 13.11
N GLY A 11 3.52 28.44 13.33
CA GLY A 11 4.18 27.22 12.87
C GLY A 11 3.60 25.94 13.47
N ASN A 12 3.21 25.96 14.74
CA ASN A 12 2.58 24.80 15.40
C ASN A 12 1.21 24.50 14.80
N ILE A 13 0.37 25.52 14.58
CA ILE A 13 -0.97 25.35 13.99
C ILE A 13 -0.84 24.83 12.56
N ASN A 14 0.05 25.43 11.77
CA ASN A 14 0.37 24.96 10.42
C ASN A 14 0.84 23.50 10.40
N TYR A 15 1.75 23.14 11.30
CA TYR A 15 2.23 21.77 11.46
C TYR A 15 1.08 20.78 11.73
N ARG A 16 0.18 21.10 12.68
CA ARG A 16 -0.99 20.24 12.98
C ARG A 16 -1.97 20.13 11.83
N ILE A 17 -2.27 21.24 11.16
CA ILE A 17 -3.16 21.24 9.99
C ILE A 17 -2.57 20.34 8.90
N GLY A 18 -1.27 20.45 8.65
CA GLY A 18 -0.53 19.58 7.73
C GLY A 18 -0.67 18.10 8.08
N GLN A 19 -0.44 17.74 9.34
CA GLN A 19 -0.62 16.35 9.81
C GLN A 19 -2.06 15.86 9.66
N CYS A 20 -3.05 16.70 9.95
CA CYS A 20 -4.46 16.36 9.74
C CYS A 20 -4.75 16.06 8.27
N PHE A 21 -4.35 16.93 7.35
CA PHE A 21 -4.57 16.72 5.92
C PHE A 21 -3.92 15.44 5.39
N LEU A 22 -2.73 15.08 5.87
CA LEU A 22 -2.06 13.82 5.50
C LEU A 22 -2.86 12.56 5.87
N ASN A 23 -3.74 12.66 6.88
CA ASN A 23 -4.58 11.56 7.36
C ASN A 23 -6.00 11.56 6.78
N ILE A 24 -6.39 12.58 6.00
CA ILE A 24 -7.72 12.66 5.37
C ILE A 24 -7.64 12.06 3.95
N PRO A 25 -8.39 10.97 3.66
CA PRO A 25 -8.47 10.43 2.30
C PRO A 25 -8.94 11.49 1.29
N GLY A 26 -8.24 11.58 0.16
CA GLY A 26 -8.55 12.55 -0.91
C GLY A 26 -8.04 13.98 -0.69
N GLU A 27 -7.57 14.32 0.52
CA GLU A 27 -7.19 15.72 0.87
C GLU A 27 -5.71 15.89 1.20
N LYS A 28 -4.91 14.84 1.04
CA LYS A 28 -3.48 14.81 1.43
C LYS A 28 -2.64 15.89 0.74
N SER A 29 -2.99 16.26 -0.49
CA SER A 29 -2.29 17.32 -1.25
C SER A 29 -2.41 18.69 -0.58
N LYS A 30 -3.50 18.95 0.16
CA LYS A 30 -3.71 20.22 0.88
C LYS A 30 -2.74 20.40 2.04
N ALA A 31 -2.01 19.36 2.48
CA ALA A 31 -1.04 19.46 3.57
C ALA A 31 0.18 20.32 3.22
N ILE A 32 0.60 20.31 1.95
CA ILE A 32 1.84 20.95 1.48
C ILE A 32 1.95 22.43 1.91
N PRO A 33 0.99 23.32 1.55
CA PRO A 33 1.13 24.74 1.88
C PRO A 33 1.26 25.01 3.39
N TYR A 34 0.57 24.24 4.23
CA TYR A 34 0.67 24.40 5.68
C TYR A 34 2.02 23.90 6.21
N LEU A 35 2.50 22.76 5.71
CA LEU A 35 3.80 22.23 6.13
C LEU A 35 4.97 23.10 5.63
N GLU A 36 4.85 23.71 4.45
CA GLU A 36 5.81 24.71 3.95
C GLU A 36 5.89 25.93 4.88
N GLN A 37 4.75 26.41 5.40
CA GLN A 37 4.74 27.49 6.40
C GLN A 37 5.31 27.02 7.75
N ALA A 38 4.96 25.82 8.18
CA ALA A 38 5.44 25.26 9.45
C ALA A 38 6.97 25.20 9.52
N VAL A 39 7.62 24.71 8.45
CA VAL A 39 9.08 24.53 8.45
C VAL A 39 9.87 25.85 8.51
N GLN A 40 9.27 26.98 8.11
CA GLN A 40 9.88 28.32 8.28
C GLN A 40 10.07 28.70 9.75
N LEU A 41 9.26 28.11 10.65
CA LEU A 41 9.29 28.35 12.09
C LEU A 41 9.75 27.10 12.86
N ALA A 42 10.46 26.18 12.20
CA ALA A 42 10.99 25.00 12.85
C ALA A 42 12.07 25.36 13.87
N ASN A 43 11.92 24.90 15.11
CA ASN A 43 12.82 25.32 16.20
C ASN A 43 13.07 24.19 17.20
N ALA A 44 14.33 24.06 17.64
CA ALA A 44 14.74 23.09 18.66
C ALA A 44 14.06 23.29 20.03
N LYS A 45 13.60 24.51 20.32
CA LYS A 45 12.91 24.87 21.56
C LYS A 45 11.41 24.57 21.54
N TYR A 46 10.89 23.99 20.47
CA TYR A 46 9.49 23.60 20.34
C TYR A 46 9.01 22.79 21.56
N GLN A 47 7.85 23.13 22.09
CA GLN A 47 7.21 22.43 23.19
C GLN A 47 5.83 21.90 22.79
N GLU A 48 5.72 20.57 22.74
CA GLU A 48 4.47 19.86 22.54
C GLU A 48 3.45 20.19 23.64
N GLY A 49 2.19 20.39 23.27
CA GLY A 49 1.08 20.58 24.23
C GLY A 49 0.96 21.99 24.84
N VAL A 50 1.86 22.92 24.50
CA VAL A 50 1.77 24.30 24.98
C VAL A 50 0.81 25.11 24.12
N PHE A 51 -0.28 25.62 24.73
CA PHE A 51 -1.32 26.36 24.01
C PHE A 51 -0.81 27.60 23.25
N LYS A 52 0.23 28.25 23.76
CA LYS A 52 0.84 29.45 23.17
C LYS A 52 2.05 29.17 22.27
N GLU A 53 2.34 27.90 21.98
CA GLU A 53 3.46 27.55 21.09
C GLU A 53 3.22 28.12 19.69
N LYS A 54 4.26 28.72 19.12
CA LYS A 54 4.25 29.37 17.80
C LYS A 54 5.22 28.73 16.82
N ASN A 55 6.20 27.98 17.30
CA ASN A 55 7.18 27.29 16.47
C ASN A 55 6.65 25.93 16.03
N ALA A 56 7.29 25.34 15.03
CA ALA A 56 7.08 23.94 14.64
C ALA A 56 8.23 23.05 15.15
N PRO A 57 7.99 21.75 15.37
CA PRO A 57 9.08 20.81 15.60
C PRO A 57 9.88 20.58 14.33
N PHE A 58 11.11 20.08 14.44
CA PHE A 58 11.89 19.66 13.28
C PHE A 58 11.24 18.54 12.47
N ASP A 59 10.40 17.71 13.12
CA ASP A 59 9.55 16.70 12.48
C ASP A 59 8.66 17.29 11.38
N ALA A 60 8.36 18.60 11.39
CA ALA A 60 7.64 19.25 10.30
C ALA A 60 8.30 19.01 8.92
N TYR A 61 9.64 18.92 8.85
CA TYR A 61 10.36 18.58 7.61
C TYR A 61 10.10 17.15 7.15
N TYR A 62 10.00 16.20 8.09
CA TYR A 62 9.66 14.81 7.77
C TYR A 62 8.24 14.71 7.18
N TYR A 63 7.26 15.38 7.81
CA TYR A 63 5.89 15.40 7.30
C TYR A 63 5.78 16.16 5.97
N LEU A 64 6.57 17.23 5.76
CA LEU A 64 6.65 17.91 4.47
C LEU A 64 7.19 16.97 3.38
N GLY A 65 8.21 16.18 3.70
CA GLY A 65 8.70 15.10 2.83
C GLY A 65 7.60 14.12 2.44
N ASN A 66 6.80 13.67 3.41
CA ASN A 66 5.67 12.77 3.17
C ASN A 66 4.62 13.40 2.24
N ALA A 67 4.31 14.68 2.46
CA ALA A 67 3.35 15.42 1.64
C ALA A 67 3.82 15.53 0.19
N TYR A 68 5.10 15.86 -0.03
CA TYR A 68 5.68 15.88 -1.36
C TYR A 68 5.70 14.51 -2.02
N ARG A 69 6.10 13.46 -1.29
CA ARG A 69 6.17 12.09 -1.82
C ARG A 69 4.82 11.57 -2.27
N ILE A 70 3.78 11.74 -1.45
CA ILE A 70 2.40 11.33 -1.78
C ILE A 70 1.87 12.07 -3.03
N ASN A 71 2.39 13.27 -3.27
CA ASN A 71 2.03 14.10 -4.40
C ASN A 71 3.01 13.98 -5.58
N ASN A 72 3.81 12.91 -5.63
CA ASN A 72 4.80 12.59 -6.67
C ASN A 72 5.90 13.66 -6.88
N GLN A 73 6.11 14.55 -5.90
CA GLN A 73 7.17 15.57 -5.91
C GLN A 73 8.45 15.01 -5.26
N PHE A 74 8.97 13.90 -5.79
CA PHE A 74 10.00 13.08 -5.15
C PHE A 74 11.31 13.83 -4.86
N GLU A 75 11.76 14.74 -5.72
CA GLU A 75 12.97 15.52 -5.44
C GLU A 75 12.80 16.49 -4.27
N LYS A 76 11.64 17.14 -4.16
CA LYS A 76 11.32 17.99 -2.99
C LYS A 76 11.15 17.16 -1.73
N ALA A 77 10.60 15.95 -1.85
CA ALA A 77 10.49 15.02 -0.74
C ALA A 77 11.87 14.66 -0.18
N LYS A 78 12.80 14.23 -1.05
CA LYS A 78 14.19 13.93 -0.69
C LYS A 78 14.86 15.12 0.00
N ALA A 79 14.77 16.32 -0.59
CA ALA A 79 15.34 17.52 0.01
C ALA A 79 14.80 17.79 1.43
N SER A 80 13.51 17.57 1.65
CA SER A 80 12.87 17.74 2.96
C SER A 80 13.36 16.70 3.98
N TYR A 81 13.52 15.44 3.58
CA TYR A 81 14.06 14.38 4.45
C TYR A 81 15.54 14.58 4.77
N GLU A 82 16.34 15.03 3.81
CA GLU A 82 17.74 15.38 4.05
C GLU A 82 17.85 16.55 5.02
N GLN A 83 17.01 17.58 4.85
CA GLN A 83 16.95 18.69 5.80
C GLN A 83 16.53 18.21 7.20
N PHE A 84 15.54 17.32 7.31
CA PHE A 84 15.14 16.71 8.58
C PHE A 84 16.32 16.02 9.28
N LYS A 85 17.13 15.25 8.55
CA LYS A 85 18.30 14.54 9.11
C LYS A 85 19.33 15.50 9.72
N THR A 86 19.50 16.71 9.18
CA THR A 86 20.49 17.69 9.68
C THR A 86 20.24 18.13 11.11
N PHE A 87 19.02 17.98 11.64
CA PHE A 87 18.66 18.39 12.99
C PHE A 87 19.00 17.36 14.07
N PHE A 88 19.37 16.13 13.68
CA PHE A 88 19.63 15.04 14.62
C PHE A 88 21.09 14.61 14.61
N LYS A 89 21.56 14.17 15.78
CA LYS A 89 22.89 13.57 15.91
C LYS A 89 22.91 12.18 15.29
N THR A 90 24.07 11.73 14.86
CA THR A 90 24.29 10.37 14.32
C THR A 90 23.89 9.24 15.26
N THR A 91 23.78 9.53 16.57
CA THR A 91 23.28 8.59 17.58
C THR A 91 21.77 8.38 17.55
N ASP A 92 21.00 9.29 16.94
CA ASP A 92 19.54 9.16 16.74
C ASP A 92 19.23 8.27 15.53
N LYS A 93 19.68 7.02 15.63
CA LYS A 93 19.66 6.06 14.51
C LYS A 93 18.26 5.80 13.98
N GLU A 94 17.26 5.82 14.86
CA GLU A 94 15.87 5.52 14.49
C GLU A 94 15.32 6.57 13.52
N ARG A 95 15.42 7.87 13.87
CA ARG A 95 14.94 8.96 13.02
C ARG A 95 15.73 9.06 11.72
N LEU A 96 17.05 8.90 11.79
CA LEU A 96 17.90 8.92 10.60
C LEU A 96 17.57 7.76 9.65
N SER A 97 17.44 6.54 10.18
CA SER A 97 17.07 5.36 9.39
C SER A 97 15.68 5.48 8.77
N LEU A 98 14.72 6.08 9.49
CA LEU A 98 13.38 6.34 8.97
C LEU A 98 13.44 7.27 7.74
N ALA A 99 14.17 8.38 7.83
CA ALA A 99 14.34 9.31 6.71
C ALA A 99 15.09 8.68 5.53
N ASP A 100 16.14 7.88 5.80
CA ASP A 100 16.90 7.19 4.76
C ASP A 100 16.04 6.22 3.94
N LYS A 101 15.13 5.48 4.59
CA LYS A 101 14.17 4.58 3.90
C LYS A 101 13.23 5.36 2.97
N GLU A 102 12.75 6.52 3.41
CA GLU A 102 11.88 7.36 2.58
C GLU A 102 12.64 7.97 1.38
N ILE A 103 13.91 8.34 1.57
CA ILE A 103 14.80 8.81 0.49
C ILE A 103 15.06 7.69 -0.52
N GLU A 104 15.34 6.47 -0.06
CA GLU A 104 15.51 5.29 -0.90
C GLU A 104 14.24 5.01 -1.72
N ALA A 105 13.08 5.04 -1.09
CA ALA A 105 11.79 4.89 -1.78
C ALA A 105 11.56 5.98 -2.85
N CYS A 106 11.95 7.22 -2.58
CA CYS A 106 11.87 8.30 -3.58
C CYS A 106 12.81 8.08 -4.76
N ASN A 107 14.05 7.62 -4.51
CA ASN A 107 15.01 7.32 -5.57
C ASN A 107 14.52 6.16 -6.44
N PHE A 108 14.00 5.10 -5.83
CA PHE A 108 13.41 3.98 -6.55
C PHE A 108 12.24 4.45 -7.42
N ALA A 109 11.32 5.25 -6.88
CA ALA A 109 10.20 5.79 -7.64
C ALA A 109 10.64 6.62 -8.86
N LEU A 110 11.67 7.46 -8.71
CA LEU A 110 12.23 8.25 -9.82
C LEU A 110 12.81 7.37 -10.94
N ILE A 111 13.51 6.30 -10.58
CA ILE A 111 14.09 5.33 -11.53
C ILE A 111 12.97 4.61 -12.29
N GLU A 112 11.98 4.06 -11.58
CA GLU A 112 10.88 3.32 -12.19
C GLU A 112 9.99 4.21 -13.07
N MET A 113 9.76 5.46 -12.66
CA MET A 113 9.03 6.43 -13.49
C MET A 113 9.77 6.80 -14.77
N SER A 114 11.10 6.76 -14.77
CA SER A 114 11.91 6.98 -15.98
C SER A 114 11.93 5.78 -16.92
N ASN A 115 11.56 4.60 -16.43
CA ASN A 115 11.53 3.33 -17.17
C ASN A 115 10.11 2.72 -17.18
N PRO A 116 9.11 3.41 -17.75
CA PRO A 116 7.75 2.89 -17.75
C PRO A 116 7.68 1.57 -18.53
N ILE A 117 7.15 0.54 -17.89
CA ILE A 117 6.87 -0.74 -18.54
C ILE A 117 5.51 -0.60 -19.25
N ASP A 118 5.47 -0.87 -20.55
CA ASP A 118 4.22 -0.95 -21.32
C ASP A 118 3.45 -2.21 -20.90
N VAL A 119 2.50 -2.04 -19.98
CA VAL A 119 1.65 -3.13 -19.50
C VAL A 119 0.39 -3.19 -20.35
N LYS A 120 0.30 -4.23 -21.20
CA LYS A 120 -0.93 -4.56 -21.93
C LYS A 120 -1.78 -5.50 -21.10
N ILE A 121 -2.88 -4.98 -20.55
CA ILE A 121 -3.89 -5.79 -19.86
C ILE A 121 -4.81 -6.38 -20.91
N ASN A 122 -4.65 -7.67 -21.16
CA ASN A 122 -5.54 -8.44 -22.04
C ASN A 122 -6.44 -9.34 -21.20
N GLN A 123 -7.66 -9.58 -21.68
CA GLN A 123 -8.47 -10.65 -21.12
C GLN A 123 -7.76 -11.99 -21.34
N ILE A 124 -7.77 -12.85 -20.31
CA ILE A 124 -7.06 -14.12 -20.32
C ILE A 124 -7.59 -15.11 -21.38
N GLY A 125 -8.83 -14.89 -21.86
CA GLY A 125 -9.46 -15.65 -22.93
C GLY A 125 -9.73 -17.11 -22.59
N ARG A 126 -10.17 -17.88 -23.60
CA ARG A 126 -10.29 -19.34 -23.48
C ARG A 126 -8.89 -19.99 -23.40
N PRO A 127 -8.72 -21.10 -22.65
CA PRO A 127 -9.76 -21.93 -22.04
C PRO A 127 -10.16 -21.52 -20.61
N LEU A 128 -9.53 -20.48 -20.05
CA LEU A 128 -9.80 -20.04 -18.67
C LEU A 128 -11.09 -19.25 -18.52
N SER A 129 -11.47 -18.47 -19.53
CA SER A 129 -12.78 -17.81 -19.57
C SER A 129 -13.84 -18.83 -19.95
N THR A 130 -14.52 -19.38 -18.94
CA THR A 130 -15.69 -20.25 -19.11
C THR A 130 -16.99 -19.45 -18.98
N ASN A 131 -18.14 -20.10 -19.18
CA ASN A 131 -19.45 -19.46 -19.00
C ASN A 131 -19.93 -19.45 -17.53
N SER A 132 -19.16 -20.01 -16.61
CA SER A 132 -19.45 -20.00 -15.16
C SER A 132 -18.83 -18.79 -14.47
N SER A 133 -19.27 -18.55 -13.23
CA SER A 133 -18.67 -17.52 -12.38
C SER A 133 -17.34 -18.04 -11.83
N ASP A 134 -16.26 -17.70 -12.51
CA ASP A 134 -14.90 -18.07 -12.13
C ASP A 134 -14.30 -16.99 -11.21
N ILE A 135 -13.93 -17.36 -9.98
CA ILE A 135 -13.56 -16.43 -8.89
C ILE A 135 -12.33 -16.92 -8.11
N ASN A 136 -11.77 -16.03 -7.29
CA ASN A 136 -10.67 -16.32 -6.37
C ASN A 136 -9.47 -17.05 -7.01
N PRO A 137 -8.88 -16.54 -8.11
CA PRO A 137 -7.67 -17.15 -8.66
C PRO A 137 -6.47 -16.91 -7.74
N VAL A 138 -5.68 -17.95 -7.53
CA VAL A 138 -4.32 -17.88 -6.98
C VAL A 138 -3.33 -18.36 -8.04
N VAL A 139 -2.21 -17.65 -8.19
CA VAL A 139 -1.20 -17.94 -9.22
C VAL A 139 0.14 -18.16 -8.53
N SER A 140 0.91 -19.14 -8.99
CA SER A 140 2.27 -19.36 -8.49
C SER A 140 3.18 -18.16 -8.76
N GLY A 141 4.20 -17.97 -7.93
CA GLY A 141 5.16 -16.86 -8.08
C GLY A 141 5.98 -16.92 -9.38
N ASP A 142 6.18 -18.10 -9.95
CA ASP A 142 6.80 -18.30 -11.27
C ASP A 142 5.81 -18.13 -12.45
N LEU A 143 4.55 -17.80 -12.16
CA LEU A 143 3.46 -17.55 -13.10
C LEU A 143 3.11 -18.72 -14.01
N LYS A 144 3.42 -19.96 -13.59
CA LYS A 144 3.16 -21.18 -14.39
C LYS A 144 1.97 -22.00 -13.92
N SER A 145 1.46 -21.80 -12.71
CA SER A 145 0.35 -22.56 -12.15
C SER A 145 -0.73 -21.61 -11.67
N MET A 146 -1.99 -22.00 -11.84
CA MET A 146 -3.14 -21.26 -11.35
C MET A 146 -4.17 -22.23 -10.80
N VAL A 147 -4.77 -21.88 -9.65
CA VAL A 147 -5.98 -22.51 -9.13
C VAL A 147 -7.04 -21.44 -8.97
N PHE A 148 -8.28 -21.75 -9.33
CA PHE A 148 -9.41 -20.84 -9.16
C PHE A 148 -10.67 -21.63 -8.84
N ILE A 149 -11.70 -20.93 -8.38
CA ILE A 149 -13.03 -21.50 -8.15
C ILE A 149 -13.88 -21.27 -9.37
N SER A 150 -14.58 -22.30 -9.82
CA SER A 150 -15.65 -22.19 -10.79
C SER A 150 -16.96 -22.58 -10.12
N ARG A 151 -17.86 -21.61 -9.94
CA ARG A 151 -19.16 -21.85 -9.29
C ARG A 151 -20.05 -22.69 -10.19
N GLN A 152 -20.29 -23.94 -9.78
CA GLN A 152 -21.21 -24.84 -10.43
C GLN A 152 -22.61 -24.69 -9.85
N LYS A 153 -23.61 -25.34 -10.48
CA LYS A 153 -25.02 -25.26 -10.04
C LYS A 153 -25.23 -25.71 -8.59
N PHE A 154 -24.39 -26.61 -8.08
CA PHE A 154 -24.60 -27.27 -6.78
C PHE A 154 -23.43 -27.13 -5.80
N TYR A 155 -22.25 -26.71 -6.25
CA TYR A 155 -21.05 -26.62 -5.42
C TYR A 155 -20.02 -25.66 -6.06
N ASP A 156 -19.07 -25.19 -5.28
CA ASP A 156 -17.92 -24.45 -5.79
C ASP A 156 -16.78 -25.44 -6.14
N ALA A 157 -16.40 -25.50 -7.41
CA ALA A 157 -15.39 -26.45 -7.89
C ALA A 157 -14.00 -25.80 -7.97
N LEU A 158 -12.96 -26.48 -7.49
CA LEU A 158 -11.57 -26.07 -7.65
C LEU A 158 -11.04 -26.54 -9.00
N PHE A 159 -10.58 -25.60 -9.81
CA PHE A 159 -9.95 -25.86 -11.09
C PHE A 159 -8.48 -25.46 -11.08
N TYR A 160 -7.64 -26.31 -11.67
CA TYR A 160 -6.21 -26.09 -11.86
C TYR A 160 -5.89 -25.90 -13.34
N SER A 161 -5.04 -24.94 -13.66
CA SER A 161 -4.47 -24.75 -15.00
C SER A 161 -2.98 -24.47 -14.92
N ARG A 162 -2.24 -24.93 -15.93
CA ARG A 162 -0.80 -24.72 -16.05
C ARG A 162 -0.49 -23.94 -17.31
N LYS A 163 0.44 -23.00 -17.21
CA LYS A 163 0.99 -22.26 -18.34
C LYS A 163 2.07 -23.10 -19.03
N VAL A 164 1.81 -23.49 -20.27
CA VAL A 164 2.71 -24.26 -21.12
C VAL A 164 2.97 -23.46 -22.40
N ASN A 165 4.23 -23.20 -22.72
CA ASN A 165 4.64 -22.41 -23.89
C ASN A 165 3.93 -21.04 -23.99
N GLY A 166 3.76 -20.37 -22.85
CA GLY A 166 3.12 -19.06 -22.76
C GLY A 166 1.59 -19.08 -22.71
N ASN A 167 0.94 -20.23 -22.94
CA ASN A 167 -0.52 -20.36 -22.96
C ASN A 167 -1.02 -21.19 -21.77
N TRP A 168 -2.17 -20.81 -21.22
CA TRP A 168 -2.82 -21.58 -20.17
C TRP A 168 -3.46 -22.85 -20.73
N SER A 169 -3.26 -23.97 -20.04
CA SER A 169 -3.89 -25.24 -20.40
C SER A 169 -5.38 -25.22 -20.08
N THR A 170 -6.13 -26.16 -20.68
CA THR A 170 -7.50 -26.42 -20.28
C THR A 170 -7.56 -26.67 -18.77
N PRO A 171 -8.42 -25.97 -18.03
CA PRO A 171 -8.57 -26.19 -16.59
C PRO A 171 -9.04 -27.61 -16.28
N ILE A 172 -8.43 -28.22 -15.27
CA ILE A 172 -8.77 -29.57 -14.78
C ILE A 172 -9.42 -29.40 -13.41
N ASN A 173 -10.56 -30.07 -13.19
CA ASN A 173 -11.23 -30.08 -11.89
C ASN A 173 -10.39 -30.90 -10.91
N ILE A 174 -9.88 -30.27 -9.85
CA ILE A 174 -9.07 -30.88 -8.79
C ILE A 174 -9.85 -31.04 -7.47
N THR A 175 -11.15 -30.75 -7.47
CA THR A 175 -12.03 -30.83 -6.29
C THR A 175 -11.96 -32.22 -5.62
N PRO A 176 -12.01 -33.34 -6.37
CA PRO A 176 -11.88 -34.68 -5.78
C PRO A 176 -10.53 -34.93 -5.12
N GLU A 177 -9.44 -34.46 -5.72
CA GLU A 177 -8.06 -34.66 -5.28
C GLU A 177 -7.78 -33.95 -3.96
N VAL A 178 -8.41 -32.78 -3.75
CA VAL A 178 -8.32 -32.05 -2.47
C VAL A 178 -9.42 -32.45 -1.48
N GLN A 179 -10.28 -33.41 -1.85
CA GLN A 179 -11.39 -33.91 -1.01
C GLN A 179 -12.30 -32.78 -0.52
N SER A 180 -12.67 -31.86 -1.41
CA SER A 180 -13.59 -30.77 -1.07
C SER A 180 -15.04 -31.15 -1.41
N ASP A 181 -15.96 -30.80 -0.51
CA ASP A 181 -17.41 -30.91 -0.74
C ASP A 181 -18.00 -29.61 -1.31
N GLY A 182 -17.15 -28.70 -1.80
CA GLY A 182 -17.54 -27.38 -2.30
C GLY A 182 -17.45 -26.26 -1.27
N ASP A 183 -16.72 -26.48 -0.18
CA ASP A 183 -16.55 -25.59 0.97
C ASP A 183 -15.08 -25.12 1.16
N GLN A 184 -14.22 -25.39 0.18
CA GLN A 184 -12.80 -25.03 0.21
C GLN A 184 -12.45 -23.99 -0.85
N TYR A 185 -11.70 -22.98 -0.45
CA TYR A 185 -11.36 -21.81 -1.26
C TYR A 185 -9.85 -21.59 -1.28
N PRO A 186 -9.22 -21.35 -2.45
CA PRO A 186 -7.79 -21.17 -2.52
C PRO A 186 -7.39 -19.81 -1.94
N THR A 187 -6.31 -19.80 -1.16
CA THR A 187 -5.80 -18.57 -0.50
C THR A 187 -4.37 -18.24 -0.90
N PHE A 188 -3.52 -19.25 -1.07
CA PHE A 188 -2.12 -19.06 -1.42
C PHE A 188 -1.58 -20.23 -2.23
N MET A 189 -0.64 -19.93 -3.12
CA MET A 189 0.15 -20.90 -3.86
C MET A 189 1.63 -20.51 -3.78
N SER A 190 2.48 -21.50 -3.47
CA SER A 190 3.94 -21.34 -3.43
C SER A 190 4.55 -20.85 -4.75
N TYR A 191 5.79 -20.34 -4.70
CA TYR A 191 6.48 -19.80 -5.87
C TYR A 191 6.54 -20.78 -7.05
N ASP A 192 6.81 -22.07 -6.78
CA ASP A 192 6.91 -23.12 -7.81
C ASP A 192 5.59 -23.86 -8.06
N GLY A 193 4.52 -23.49 -7.35
CA GLY A 193 3.19 -24.07 -7.50
C GLY A 193 3.03 -25.49 -6.96
N LYS A 194 3.96 -25.98 -6.14
CA LYS A 194 3.87 -27.33 -5.55
C LYS A 194 3.03 -27.39 -4.27
N GLU A 195 2.93 -26.27 -3.57
CA GLU A 195 2.09 -26.12 -2.38
C GLU A 195 0.91 -25.19 -2.69
N LEU A 196 -0.29 -25.65 -2.32
CA LEU A 196 -1.54 -24.90 -2.39
C LEU A 196 -2.18 -24.92 -1.00
N TYR A 197 -2.57 -23.74 -0.51
CA TYR A 197 -3.27 -23.58 0.75
C TYR A 197 -4.72 -23.22 0.47
N LEU A 198 -5.61 -23.94 1.16
CA LEU A 198 -7.05 -23.78 1.06
C LEU A 198 -7.59 -23.32 2.41
N ARG A 199 -8.54 -22.39 2.40
CA ARG A 199 -9.41 -22.11 3.53
C ARG A 199 -10.66 -22.96 3.39
N LYS A 200 -11.03 -23.66 4.46
CA LYS A 200 -12.31 -24.36 4.56
C LYS A 200 -13.32 -23.49 5.32
N GLU A 201 -14.55 -23.41 4.85
CA GLU A 201 -15.64 -22.82 5.61
C GLU A 201 -16.36 -23.90 6.41
N ASP A 202 -16.02 -23.99 7.70
CA ASP A 202 -16.76 -24.85 8.61
C ASP A 202 -18.09 -24.18 8.99
N ASN A 203 -19.21 -24.78 8.58
CA ASN A 203 -20.53 -24.45 9.09
C ASN A 203 -20.65 -24.92 10.55
N LEU A 204 -19.97 -24.24 11.48
CA LEU A 204 -20.30 -24.33 12.89
C LEU A 204 -21.71 -23.76 13.05
N LYS A 205 -22.71 -24.65 13.12
CA LYS A 205 -24.04 -24.29 13.59
C LYS A 205 -23.86 -23.56 14.92
N GLN A 206 -24.13 -22.26 14.91
CA GLN A 206 -24.33 -21.50 16.13
C GLN A 206 -25.47 -22.22 16.87
N ILE A 207 -25.14 -22.95 17.93
CA ILE A 207 -26.15 -23.46 18.84
C ILE A 207 -26.63 -22.21 19.58
N SER A 208 -27.75 -21.67 19.11
CA SER A 208 -28.52 -20.67 19.86
C SER A 208 -28.95 -21.35 21.17
N LEU A 209 -28.39 -20.90 22.29
CA LEU A 209 -28.94 -21.17 23.63
C LEU A 209 -30.24 -20.40 23.81
#